data_AF-A0A177CLP9-F1
#
_entry.id   AF-A0A177CLP9-F1
#
_cell.length_a   1.000
_cell.length_b   1.000
_cell.length_c   1.000
_cell.angle_alpha   90.00
_cell.angle_beta   90.00
_cell.angle_gamma   90.00
#
_symmetry.space_group_name_H-M   'P 1'
#
loop_
_entity.id
_entity.type
_entity.pdbx_description
1 polymer ?
#
loop_
_entity_poly.entity_id
_entity_poly.type
_entity_poly.pdbx_seq_one_letter_code
_entity_poly.pdbx_strand_id
1 'polypeptide(L)'
;MASFINVGFCLAYFALQNVSSMSGDVYTPFEIEESIAKMSTEYMFSLCWGLKPPDVSQGSSSFDLAQGSTCIIPFLYSILGSGLFGRIPFPVPSRTPFRSFMEVPWVFRDSAEAFSKCHISKMTESGFLTGTWMGYYTDQRLVNHRHFALVGPPMNDINIVAKPSGESDKRSEPKGHIDCSESSGFDSYGPFTICGEFHHDGRVEFVKHYTQHAWDWQYNGIVIPFGIVGRWSDLEGNFGGHFWIWKKDWCDSQAI
;
A
#
# COMPACT_ATOMS: atom_id res chain seq x y z
N MET A 1 -8.04 -17.17 -19.45
CA MET A 1 -8.85 -17.09 -18.21
C MET A 1 -8.26 -15.95 -17.39
N ALA A 2 -9.03 -14.92 -17.05
CA ALA A 2 -8.51 -13.82 -16.23
C ALA A 2 -8.26 -14.33 -14.80
N SER A 3 -7.09 -14.03 -14.23
CA SER A 3 -6.86 -14.28 -12.80
C SER A 3 -7.64 -13.26 -11.98
N PHE A 4 -8.08 -13.62 -10.77
CA PHE A 4 -8.69 -12.67 -9.84
C PHE A 4 -7.76 -11.48 -9.52
N ILE A 5 -6.43 -11.70 -9.59
CA ILE A 5 -5.42 -10.64 -9.46
C ILE A 5 -5.62 -9.56 -10.51
N ASN A 6 -5.80 -9.96 -11.78
CA ASN A 6 -5.97 -9.01 -12.88
C ASN A 6 -7.27 -8.21 -12.73
N VAL A 7 -8.35 -8.87 -12.28
CA VAL A 7 -9.61 -8.20 -11.97
C VAL A 7 -9.42 -7.17 -10.85
N GLY A 8 -8.69 -7.53 -9.78
CA GLY A 8 -8.33 -6.62 -8.70
C GLY A 8 -7.58 -5.37 -9.21
N PHE A 9 -6.59 -5.55 -10.08
CA PHE A 9 -5.87 -4.42 -10.68
C PHE A 9 -6.76 -3.53 -11.55
N CYS A 10 -7.64 -4.11 -12.37
CA CYS A 10 -8.57 -3.32 -13.16
C CYS A 10 -9.54 -2.51 -12.29
N LEU A 11 -10.09 -3.12 -11.23
CA LEU A 11 -10.99 -2.44 -10.30
C LEU A 11 -10.25 -1.31 -9.57
N ALA A 12 -9.03 -1.56 -9.10
CA ALA A 12 -8.19 -0.54 -8.45
C ALA A 12 -7.91 0.63 -9.39
N TYR A 13 -7.58 0.36 -10.67
CA TYR A 13 -7.39 1.39 -11.69
C TYR A 13 -8.63 2.27 -11.82
N PHE A 14 -9.80 1.67 -12.04
CA PHE A 14 -11.03 2.45 -12.22
C PHE A 14 -11.42 3.22 -10.96
N ALA A 15 -11.28 2.62 -9.77
CA ALA A 15 -11.60 3.29 -8.52
C ALA A 15 -10.70 4.51 -8.29
N LEU A 16 -9.38 4.36 -8.46
CA LEU A 16 -8.40 5.46 -8.35
C LEU A 16 -8.65 6.56 -9.40
N GLN A 17 -8.95 6.18 -10.64
CA GLN A 17 -9.22 7.13 -11.72
C GLN A 17 -10.49 7.95 -11.44
N ASN A 18 -11.53 7.34 -10.87
CA ASN A 18 -12.74 8.05 -10.47
C ASN A 18 -12.47 8.98 -9.28
N VAL A 19 -11.82 8.49 -8.22
CA VAL A 19 -11.54 9.29 -7.02
C VAL A 19 -10.64 10.48 -7.34
N SER A 20 -9.62 10.32 -8.18
CA SER A 20 -8.75 11.43 -8.61
C SER A 20 -9.46 12.48 -9.49
N SER A 21 -10.56 12.11 -10.15
CA SER A 21 -11.37 13.03 -10.96
C SER A 21 -12.38 13.84 -10.14
N MET A 22 -12.62 13.47 -8.89
CA MET A 22 -13.45 14.22 -7.96
C MET A 22 -12.65 15.44 -7.48
N SER A 23 -12.62 16.51 -8.28
CA SER A 23 -11.96 17.78 -7.95
C SER A 23 -12.51 18.38 -6.65
N GLY A 24 -11.62 18.99 -5.85
CA GLY A 24 -11.82 19.46 -4.46
C GLY A 24 -12.88 20.54 -4.17
N ASP A 25 -13.88 20.72 -5.03
CA ASP A 25 -14.98 21.70 -4.85
C ASP A 25 -16.26 21.10 -4.25
N VAL A 26 -16.31 19.78 -4.04
CA VAL A 26 -17.51 19.14 -3.52
C VAL A 26 -17.15 18.51 -2.19
N TYR A 27 -17.38 19.28 -1.12
CA TYR A 27 -18.12 18.87 0.07
C TYR A 27 -17.68 19.77 1.23
N THR A 28 -18.60 20.61 1.70
CA THR A 28 -18.43 21.19 3.04
C THR A 28 -18.39 20.05 4.05
N PRO A 29 -17.55 20.11 5.10
CA PRO A 29 -17.43 19.05 6.11
C PRO A 29 -18.77 18.56 6.67
N PHE A 30 -19.77 19.45 6.70
CA PHE A 30 -21.11 19.21 7.20
C PHE A 30 -21.98 18.26 6.34
N GLU A 31 -21.89 18.32 5.01
CA GLU A 31 -22.70 17.44 4.12
C GLU A 31 -22.11 16.02 4.03
N ILE A 32 -20.79 15.91 4.22
CA ILE A 32 -20.10 14.64 4.36
C ILE A 32 -20.47 13.97 5.68
N GLU A 33 -20.51 14.69 6.81
CA GLU A 33 -20.82 14.06 8.09
C GLU A 33 -22.20 13.39 8.08
N GLU A 34 -23.22 13.99 7.46
CA GLU A 34 -24.58 13.41 7.45
C GLU A 34 -24.74 12.26 6.43
N SER A 35 -24.11 12.36 5.26
CA SER A 35 -24.14 11.33 4.21
C SER A 35 -23.21 10.16 4.53
N ILE A 36 -22.00 10.44 5.04
CA ILE A 36 -21.12 9.44 5.62
C ILE A 36 -21.76 8.85 6.85
N ALA A 37 -22.35 9.58 7.81
CA ALA A 37 -23.03 8.96 8.96
C ALA A 37 -24.15 7.98 8.55
N LYS A 38 -24.89 8.29 7.48
CA LYS A 38 -25.93 7.41 6.91
C LYS A 38 -25.36 6.22 6.13
N MET A 39 -24.23 6.36 5.43
CA MET A 39 -23.54 5.23 4.77
C MET A 39 -22.61 4.44 5.72
N SER A 40 -22.16 5.05 6.81
CA SER A 40 -21.06 4.58 7.66
C SER A 40 -21.52 3.69 8.79
N THR A 41 -22.80 3.66 9.12
CA THR A 41 -23.31 2.83 10.22
C THR A 41 -23.63 1.39 9.81
N GLU A 42 -23.86 1.09 8.53
CA GLU A 42 -24.05 -0.29 8.05
C GLU A 42 -23.13 -0.69 6.88
N TYR A 43 -22.81 0.22 5.96
CA TYR A 43 -22.05 -0.10 4.75
C TYR A 43 -20.53 -0.12 4.99
N MET A 44 -20.00 0.88 5.72
CA MET A 44 -18.60 0.88 6.18
C MET A 44 -18.31 -0.31 7.09
N PHE A 45 -19.30 -0.70 7.90
CA PHE A 45 -19.22 -1.90 8.71
C PHE A 45 -19.04 -3.15 7.86
N SER A 46 -19.56 -3.21 6.63
CA SER A 46 -19.50 -4.38 5.73
C SER A 46 -18.26 -4.45 4.83
N LEU A 47 -17.65 -3.33 4.46
CA LEU A 47 -16.50 -3.29 3.53
C LEU A 47 -15.14 -3.37 4.23
N CYS A 48 -15.05 -2.96 5.50
CA CYS A 48 -13.90 -3.26 6.37
C CYS A 48 -13.67 -4.78 6.55
N TRP A 49 -14.65 -5.63 6.17
CA TRP A 49 -14.49 -7.08 6.13
C TRP A 49 -13.49 -7.57 5.08
N GLY A 50 -13.07 -6.71 4.14
CA GLY A 50 -12.01 -7.02 3.19
C GLY A 50 -10.61 -7.01 3.82
N LEU A 51 -10.38 -6.21 4.86
CA LEU A 51 -9.10 -6.07 5.57
C LEU A 51 -9.09 -6.89 6.87
N LYS A 52 -9.44 -8.17 6.78
CA LYS A 52 -9.42 -9.05 7.94
C LYS A 52 -7.98 -9.29 8.42
N PRO A 53 -7.74 -9.35 9.73
CA PRO A 53 -6.50 -9.88 10.25
C PRO A 53 -6.23 -11.27 9.65
N PRO A 54 -4.96 -11.63 9.40
CA PRO A 54 -4.62 -12.97 8.96
C PRO A 54 -5.10 -14.01 9.98
N ASP A 55 -5.48 -15.18 9.49
CA ASP A 55 -5.81 -16.31 10.36
C ASP A 55 -4.54 -16.81 11.05
N VAL A 56 -4.44 -16.57 12.36
CA VAL A 56 -3.29 -16.93 13.20
C VAL A 56 -3.02 -18.44 13.18
N SER A 57 -4.05 -19.26 12.88
CA SER A 57 -3.90 -20.72 12.80
C SER A 57 -3.15 -21.20 11.55
N GLN A 58 -3.02 -20.38 10.50
CA GLN A 58 -2.33 -20.73 9.26
C GLN A 58 -0.83 -20.39 9.27
N GLY A 59 -0.27 -20.03 10.44
CA GLY A 59 1.10 -19.51 10.55
C GLY A 59 1.24 -18.12 9.93
N SER A 60 2.44 -17.55 10.01
CA SER A 60 2.78 -16.29 9.33
C SER A 60 2.80 -16.51 7.82
N SER A 61 1.61 -16.63 7.22
CA SER A 61 1.46 -16.71 5.77
C SER A 61 1.91 -15.38 5.18
N SER A 62 2.84 -15.45 4.23
CA SER A 62 3.35 -14.30 3.50
C SER A 62 2.20 -13.51 2.88
N PHE A 63 2.33 -12.19 2.83
CA PHE A 63 1.37 -11.34 2.11
C PHE A 63 1.60 -11.48 0.61
N ASP A 64 0.63 -12.04 -0.11
CA ASP A 64 0.81 -12.40 -1.52
C ASP A 64 0.17 -11.39 -2.49
N LEU A 65 0.35 -11.65 -3.78
CA LEU A 65 -0.13 -10.76 -4.84
C LEU A 65 -1.66 -10.75 -4.98
N ALA A 66 -2.33 -11.86 -4.64
CA ALA A 66 -3.79 -11.92 -4.64
C ALA A 66 -4.35 -11.03 -3.53
N GLN A 67 -3.76 -11.10 -2.34
CA GLN A 67 -4.08 -10.20 -1.23
C GLN A 67 -3.77 -8.75 -1.60
N GLY A 68 -2.59 -8.46 -2.15
CA GLY A 68 -2.24 -7.10 -2.58
C GLY A 68 -3.21 -6.51 -3.61
N SER A 69 -3.60 -7.29 -4.62
CA SER A 69 -4.52 -6.85 -5.67
C SER A 69 -5.94 -6.57 -5.19
N THR A 70 -6.37 -7.24 -4.12
CA THR A 70 -7.72 -7.10 -3.55
C THR A 70 -7.79 -6.10 -2.40
N CYS A 71 -6.65 -5.80 -1.76
CA CYS A 71 -6.56 -4.91 -0.61
C CYS A 71 -6.85 -3.43 -0.95
N ILE A 72 -6.55 -2.98 -2.17
CA ILE A 72 -6.65 -1.55 -2.55
C ILE A 72 -8.07 -1.00 -2.44
N ILE A 73 -9.08 -1.77 -2.88
CA ILE A 73 -10.47 -1.34 -2.85
C ILE A 73 -10.96 -1.12 -1.40
N PRO A 74 -10.93 -2.11 -0.49
CA PRO A 74 -11.38 -1.89 0.88
C PRO A 74 -10.52 -0.82 1.58
N PHE A 75 -9.22 -0.72 1.29
CA PHE A 75 -8.37 0.34 1.83
C PHE A 75 -8.83 1.74 1.40
N LEU A 76 -9.10 1.92 0.10
CA LEU A 76 -9.59 3.18 -0.45
C LEU A 76 -10.93 3.58 0.18
N TYR A 77 -11.86 2.63 0.33
CA TYR A 77 -13.13 2.88 1.03
C TYR A 77 -12.91 3.28 2.49
N SER A 78 -12.02 2.60 3.21
CA SER A 78 -11.68 2.96 4.59
C SER A 78 -11.11 4.38 4.69
N ILE A 79 -10.25 4.80 3.76
CA ILE A 79 -9.71 6.17 3.75
C ILE A 79 -10.82 7.19 3.48
N LEU A 80 -11.65 6.94 2.46
CA LEU A 80 -12.72 7.86 2.06
C LEU A 80 -13.78 8.02 3.16
N GLY A 81 -14.12 6.91 3.84
CA GLY A 81 -15.13 6.88 4.89
C GLY A 81 -14.64 7.25 6.28
N SER A 82 -13.33 7.20 6.55
CA SER A 82 -12.78 7.60 7.86
C SER A 82 -13.07 9.06 8.13
N GLY A 83 -12.87 9.97 7.16
CA GLY A 83 -13.18 11.42 7.30
C GLY A 83 -12.40 12.17 8.40
N LEU A 84 -11.74 11.46 9.30
CA LEU A 84 -11.15 11.97 10.55
C LEU A 84 -9.74 12.55 10.36
N PHE A 85 -9.05 12.19 9.28
CA PHE A 85 -7.66 12.58 9.06
C PHE A 85 -7.48 13.31 7.73
N GLY A 86 -6.49 14.21 7.69
CA GLY A 86 -6.13 14.95 6.48
C GLY A 86 -5.93 14.01 5.29
N ARG A 87 -6.51 14.41 4.15
CA ARG A 87 -6.38 13.66 2.90
C ARG A 87 -5.07 14.05 2.22
N ILE A 88 -4.25 13.06 1.91
CA ILE A 88 -3.15 13.22 0.97
C ILE A 88 -3.63 12.87 -0.44
N PRO A 89 -3.03 13.44 -1.49
CA PRO A 89 -3.38 13.13 -2.87
C PRO A 89 -3.27 11.62 -3.17
N PHE A 90 -4.28 11.07 -3.87
CA PHE A 90 -4.24 9.69 -4.35
C PHE A 90 -3.46 9.57 -5.68
N PRO A 91 -2.91 8.38 -5.99
CA PRO A 91 -2.36 8.10 -7.31
C PRO A 91 -3.40 8.34 -8.40
N VAL A 92 -2.97 8.99 -9.48
CA VAL A 92 -3.79 9.22 -10.67
C VAL A 92 -3.34 8.24 -11.76
N PRO A 93 -4.12 7.18 -12.06
CA PRO A 93 -3.66 6.13 -12.97
C PRO A 93 -3.31 6.65 -14.38
N SER A 94 -3.97 7.70 -14.86
CA SER A 94 -3.61 8.35 -16.13
C SER A 94 -2.24 9.04 -16.14
N ARG A 95 -1.68 9.36 -14.96
CA ARG A 95 -0.35 9.95 -14.78
C ARG A 95 0.71 8.91 -14.40
N THR A 96 0.28 7.78 -13.85
CA THR A 96 1.19 6.68 -13.51
C THR A 96 1.83 6.14 -14.80
N PRO A 97 3.17 6.10 -14.90
CA PRO A 97 3.86 5.72 -16.14
C PRO A 97 3.90 4.20 -16.31
N PHE A 98 2.75 3.50 -16.30
CA PHE A 98 2.66 2.04 -16.35
C PHE A 98 3.54 1.40 -17.43
N ARG A 99 3.65 2.04 -18.60
CA ARG A 99 4.49 1.55 -19.71
C ARG A 99 5.98 1.50 -19.41
N SER A 100 6.48 2.31 -18.46
CA SER A 100 7.92 2.30 -18.11
C SER A 100 8.28 1.17 -17.15
N PHE A 101 7.30 0.58 -16.46
CA PHE A 101 7.55 -0.44 -15.44
C PHE A 101 6.70 -1.72 -15.57
N MET A 102 5.85 -1.83 -16.59
CA MET A 102 5.08 -3.05 -16.88
C MET A 102 5.52 -3.67 -18.21
N GLU A 103 6.04 -4.89 -18.16
CA GLU A 103 6.42 -5.69 -19.33
C GLU A 103 5.21 -6.49 -19.84
N VAL A 104 4.19 -5.78 -20.33
CA VAL A 104 2.89 -6.37 -20.68
C VAL A 104 3.06 -7.49 -21.72
N PRO A 105 2.67 -8.75 -21.40
CA PRO A 105 2.83 -9.86 -22.31
C PRO A 105 1.88 -9.77 -23.50
N TRP A 106 2.25 -10.42 -24.60
CA TRP A 106 1.35 -10.64 -25.72
C TRP A 106 0.13 -11.47 -25.31
N VAL A 107 -1.03 -11.22 -25.93
CA VAL A 107 -2.36 -11.69 -25.49
C VAL A 107 -2.55 -13.22 -25.58
N PHE A 108 -1.62 -13.96 -26.19
CA PHE A 108 -1.71 -15.41 -26.38
C PHE A 108 -1.43 -16.21 -25.08
N ARG A 109 -1.42 -17.56 -25.13
CA ARG A 109 -1.48 -18.48 -23.97
C ARG A 109 -0.61 -18.04 -22.77
N ASP A 110 -1.14 -18.26 -21.55
CA ASP A 110 -0.53 -17.89 -20.26
C ASP A 110 -0.35 -16.38 -19.99
N SER A 111 -0.94 -15.53 -20.84
CA SER A 111 -0.93 -14.07 -20.70
C SER A 111 -1.53 -13.55 -19.38
N ALA A 112 -2.46 -14.27 -18.76
CA ALA A 112 -3.11 -13.79 -17.54
C ALA A 112 -2.17 -13.81 -16.32
N GLU A 113 -1.43 -14.91 -16.13
CA GLU A 113 -0.44 -14.98 -15.04
C GLU A 113 0.75 -14.06 -15.34
N ALA A 114 1.25 -14.09 -16.58
CA ALA A 114 2.33 -13.19 -17.00
C ALA A 114 1.94 -11.71 -16.79
N PHE A 115 0.71 -11.32 -17.12
CA PHE A 115 0.21 -9.96 -16.90
C PHE A 115 0.15 -9.62 -15.41
N SER A 116 -0.30 -10.56 -14.57
CA SER A 116 -0.35 -10.32 -13.12
C SER A 116 1.01 -10.00 -12.51
N LYS A 117 2.11 -10.47 -13.11
CA LYS A 117 3.48 -10.31 -12.61
C LYS A 117 4.35 -9.36 -13.45
N CYS A 118 3.82 -8.78 -14.52
CA CYS A 118 4.63 -8.02 -15.49
C CYS A 118 5.26 -6.74 -14.94
N HIS A 119 4.79 -6.26 -13.80
CA HIS A 119 5.34 -5.09 -13.11
C HIS A 119 6.50 -5.44 -12.17
N ILE A 120 6.57 -6.67 -11.67
CA ILE A 120 7.44 -7.04 -10.54
C ILE A 120 8.91 -6.77 -10.83
N SER A 121 9.38 -7.16 -12.02
CA SER A 121 10.80 -7.02 -12.39
C SER A 121 11.28 -5.59 -12.25
N LYS A 122 10.54 -4.62 -12.82
CA LYS A 122 10.86 -3.20 -12.80
C LYS A 122 10.53 -2.51 -11.48
N MET A 123 9.41 -2.85 -10.87
CA MET A 123 8.99 -2.23 -9.61
C MET A 123 9.84 -2.66 -8.40
N THR A 124 10.68 -3.68 -8.57
CA THR A 124 11.69 -4.11 -7.58
C THR A 124 13.11 -3.70 -7.97
N GLU A 125 13.30 -2.81 -8.95
CA GLU A 125 14.61 -2.20 -9.19
C GLU A 125 14.87 -1.10 -8.14
N SER A 126 16.12 -1.00 -7.68
CA SER A 126 16.53 0.02 -6.70
C SER A 126 16.19 1.44 -7.18
N GLY A 127 16.38 1.72 -8.47
CA GLY A 127 16.02 3.01 -9.07
C GLY A 127 14.52 3.30 -9.05
N PHE A 128 13.67 2.27 -9.17
CA PHE A 128 12.22 2.43 -9.06
C PHE A 128 11.79 2.65 -7.60
N LEU A 129 12.33 1.86 -6.66
CA LEU A 129 11.97 1.96 -5.24
C LEU A 129 12.44 3.27 -4.61
N THR A 130 13.58 3.80 -5.07
CA THR A 130 14.12 5.07 -4.59
C THR A 130 13.19 6.24 -4.91
N GLY A 131 13.05 7.18 -3.96
CA GLY A 131 12.29 8.41 -4.11
C GLY A 131 11.32 8.67 -2.97
N THR A 132 10.42 9.63 -3.18
CA THR A 132 9.45 10.04 -2.16
C THR A 132 8.12 9.30 -2.32
N TRP A 133 7.67 8.70 -1.23
CA TRP A 133 6.44 7.95 -1.09
C TRP A 133 5.53 8.60 -0.05
N MET A 134 4.26 8.24 -0.09
CA MET A 134 3.25 8.63 0.88
C MET A 134 2.19 7.55 0.95
N GLY A 135 1.34 7.57 1.97
CA GLY A 135 0.25 6.63 2.04
C GLY A 135 -0.43 6.59 3.39
N TYR A 136 -1.08 5.45 3.66
CA TYR A 136 -1.84 5.22 4.88
C TYR A 136 -1.53 3.84 5.46
N TYR A 137 -1.83 3.71 6.74
CA TYR A 137 -1.88 2.44 7.45
C TYR A 137 -3.19 2.35 8.23
N THR A 138 -3.62 1.13 8.54
CA THR A 138 -4.73 0.90 9.46
C THR A 138 -4.19 0.45 10.81
N ASP A 139 -4.84 0.82 11.91
CA ASP A 139 -4.59 0.28 13.24
C ASP A 139 -5.72 -0.67 13.65
N GLN A 140 -5.35 -1.93 13.81
CA GLN A 140 -6.23 -3.04 14.18
C GLN A 140 -5.77 -3.69 15.50
N ARG A 141 -4.85 -3.05 16.24
CA ARG A 141 -4.36 -3.53 17.55
C ARG A 141 -5.39 -3.27 18.64
N LEU A 142 -6.01 -2.10 18.59
CA LEU A 142 -7.00 -1.67 19.56
C LEU A 142 -8.37 -2.17 19.12
N VAL A 143 -9.18 -2.55 20.11
CA VAL A 143 -10.62 -2.83 20.06
C VAL A 143 -11.02 -4.30 19.88
N ASN A 144 -11.93 -4.71 20.77
CA ASN A 144 -12.77 -5.92 20.79
C ASN A 144 -13.60 -6.18 19.49
N HIS A 145 -13.28 -5.48 18.40
CA HIS A 145 -13.90 -5.56 17.10
C HIS A 145 -12.81 -5.59 16.03
N ARG A 146 -12.13 -6.74 15.88
CA ARG A 146 -11.17 -7.06 14.80
C ARG A 146 -11.72 -6.86 13.37
N HIS A 147 -12.97 -6.44 13.25
CA HIS A 147 -13.69 -6.18 12.02
C HIS A 147 -13.55 -4.72 11.52
N PHE A 148 -13.02 -3.80 12.34
CA PHE A 148 -12.78 -2.41 11.93
C PHE A 148 -11.29 -2.17 11.71
N ALA A 149 -10.95 -1.71 10.50
CA ALA A 149 -9.60 -1.28 10.16
C ALA A 149 -9.57 0.25 10.20
N LEU A 150 -9.36 0.83 11.39
CA LEU A 150 -9.29 2.27 11.56
C LEU A 150 -8.08 2.80 10.78
N VAL A 151 -8.31 3.67 9.81
CA VAL A 151 -7.22 4.30 9.06
C VAL A 151 -6.55 5.33 9.94
N GLY A 152 -5.24 5.20 10.15
CA GLY A 152 -4.45 6.19 10.89
C GLY A 152 -4.19 7.46 10.08
N PRO A 153 -3.55 8.48 10.68
CA PRO A 153 -3.09 9.66 9.97
C PRO A 153 -2.18 9.32 8.78
N PRO A 154 -2.14 10.14 7.72
CA PRO A 154 -1.31 9.88 6.56
C PRO A 154 0.17 9.83 6.91
N MET A 155 0.88 8.89 6.31
CA MET A 155 2.35 8.86 6.28
C MET A 155 2.81 9.72 5.10
N ASN A 156 3.62 10.74 5.39
CA ASN A 156 4.07 11.73 4.43
C ASN A 156 5.58 11.67 4.25
N ASP A 157 6.02 12.11 3.08
CA ASP A 157 7.42 12.33 2.75
C ASP A 157 8.32 11.15 3.13
N ILE A 158 7.84 9.93 2.87
CA ILE A 158 8.60 8.71 3.05
C ILE A 158 9.68 8.67 1.96
N ASN A 159 10.88 9.14 2.29
CA ASN A 159 12.05 9.03 1.43
C ASN A 159 12.62 7.61 1.53
N ILE A 160 12.54 6.85 0.46
CA ILE A 160 13.19 5.53 0.34
C ILE A 160 14.46 5.70 -0.48
N VAL A 161 15.58 5.20 0.03
CA VAL A 161 16.83 5.03 -0.71
C VAL A 161 17.13 3.55 -0.82
N ALA A 162 16.92 2.99 -2.01
CA ALA A 162 17.13 1.57 -2.26
C ALA A 162 18.46 1.34 -2.98
N LYS A 163 19.19 0.30 -2.59
CA LYS A 163 20.49 -0.09 -3.15
C LYS A 163 20.42 -1.55 -3.60
N PRO A 164 20.99 -1.90 -4.77
CA PRO A 164 21.02 -3.29 -5.22
C PRO A 164 21.88 -4.14 -4.27
N SER A 165 21.51 -5.40 -4.10
CA SER A 165 22.43 -6.40 -3.53
C SER A 165 23.56 -6.65 -4.53
N GLY A 166 24.73 -7.08 -4.06
CA GLY A 166 25.78 -7.57 -4.95
C GLY A 166 25.28 -8.69 -5.87
N GLU A 167 25.97 -8.96 -6.97
CA GLU A 167 25.59 -9.99 -7.95
C GLU A 167 25.44 -11.35 -7.26
N SER A 168 24.20 -11.75 -6.99
CA SER A 168 23.83 -13.07 -6.52
C SER A 168 22.64 -13.58 -7.32
N ASP A 169 22.84 -14.68 -8.02
CA ASP A 169 21.81 -15.32 -8.86
C ASP A 169 20.81 -16.16 -8.05
N LYS A 170 20.91 -16.20 -6.72
CA LYS A 170 19.98 -16.99 -5.91
C LYS A 170 18.67 -16.26 -5.70
N ARG A 171 17.58 -16.80 -6.27
CA ARG A 171 16.21 -16.30 -6.07
C ARG A 171 15.75 -16.16 -4.61
N SER A 172 16.39 -16.87 -3.68
CA SER A 172 16.10 -16.77 -2.24
C SER A 172 16.78 -15.60 -1.55
N GLU A 173 17.79 -14.99 -2.19
CA GLU A 173 18.51 -13.85 -1.64
C GLU A 173 17.79 -12.53 -1.97
N PRO A 174 17.94 -11.49 -1.14
CA PRO A 174 17.39 -10.17 -1.42
C PRO A 174 17.93 -9.62 -2.73
N LYS A 175 17.05 -9.08 -3.57
CA LYS A 175 17.43 -8.34 -4.78
C LYS A 175 18.14 -7.02 -4.44
N GLY A 176 17.81 -6.45 -3.28
CA GLY A 176 18.49 -5.29 -2.71
C GLY A 176 17.96 -4.93 -1.34
N HIS A 177 18.46 -3.81 -0.82
CA HIS A 177 18.15 -3.31 0.52
C HIS A 177 17.74 -1.83 0.50
N ILE A 178 17.02 -1.42 1.54
CA ILE A 178 16.67 -0.03 1.83
C ILE A 178 17.69 0.50 2.84
N ASP A 179 18.39 1.58 2.49
CA ASP A 179 19.43 2.17 3.33
C ASP A 179 18.82 2.89 4.53
N CYS A 180 19.12 2.36 5.71
CA CYS A 180 18.62 2.82 7.00
C CYS A 180 19.01 4.27 7.35
N SER A 181 20.19 4.69 6.90
CA SER A 181 20.76 6.01 7.23
C SER A 181 20.26 7.12 6.33
N GLU A 182 19.81 6.78 5.12
CA GLU A 182 19.33 7.74 4.12
C GLU A 182 17.79 7.71 3.95
N SER A 183 17.14 6.63 4.40
CA SER A 183 15.69 6.47 4.28
C SER A 183 14.97 6.95 5.54
N SER A 184 13.97 7.80 5.35
CA SER A 184 13.24 8.46 6.44
C SER A 184 11.81 8.77 6.05
N GLY A 185 10.99 9.19 7.02
CA GLY A 185 9.67 9.73 6.75
C GLY A 185 9.04 10.35 7.99
N PHE A 186 7.80 10.78 7.85
CA PHE A 186 7.06 11.43 8.92
C PHE A 186 5.60 11.00 8.96
N ASP A 187 5.06 10.81 10.16
CA ASP A 187 3.62 10.69 10.38
C ASP A 187 3.19 11.38 11.70
N SER A 188 1.95 11.15 12.14
CA SER A 188 1.42 11.77 13.36
C SER A 188 2.18 11.45 14.65
N TYR A 189 2.95 10.36 14.70
CA TYR A 189 3.79 9.99 15.84
C TYR A 189 5.19 10.59 15.75
N GLY A 190 5.54 11.21 14.62
CA GLY A 190 6.80 11.93 14.44
C GLY A 190 7.70 11.33 13.35
N PRO A 191 8.98 11.75 13.33
CA PRO A 191 9.93 11.29 12.33
C PRO A 191 10.39 9.84 12.59
N PHE A 192 10.61 9.10 11.51
CA PHE A 192 11.09 7.72 11.54
C PHE A 192 12.14 7.44 10.46
N THR A 193 12.92 6.39 10.65
CA THR A 193 13.77 5.78 9.63
C THR A 193 13.18 4.45 9.15
N ILE A 194 13.58 4.02 7.95
CA ILE A 194 13.15 2.75 7.36
C ILE A 194 14.37 1.95 6.92
N CYS A 195 14.41 0.66 7.28
CA CYS A 195 15.53 -0.23 6.99
C CYS A 195 14.97 -1.59 6.57
N GLY A 196 15.42 -2.18 5.47
CA GLY A 196 14.77 -3.39 4.97
C GLY A 196 15.34 -3.94 3.67
N GLU A 197 14.59 -4.83 3.05
CA GLU A 197 14.98 -5.62 1.89
C GLU A 197 13.84 -5.71 0.87
N PHE A 198 14.19 -5.96 -0.38
CA PHE A 198 13.24 -6.25 -1.44
C PHE A 198 13.73 -7.42 -2.29
N HIS A 199 12.78 -8.19 -2.83
CA HIS A 199 13.04 -9.50 -3.43
C HIS A 199 12.58 -9.58 -4.89
N HIS A 200 13.10 -10.56 -5.62
CA HIS A 200 12.78 -10.80 -7.03
C HIS A 200 11.30 -11.14 -7.29
N ASP A 201 10.58 -11.62 -6.28
CA ASP A 201 9.18 -12.03 -6.35
C ASP A 201 8.20 -10.87 -6.07
N GLY A 202 8.71 -9.66 -5.85
CA GLY A 202 7.89 -8.48 -5.56
C GLY A 202 7.74 -8.18 -4.07
N ARG A 203 8.23 -9.04 -3.17
CA ARG A 203 8.16 -8.76 -1.73
C ARG A 203 9.06 -7.60 -1.35
N VAL A 204 8.56 -6.80 -0.41
CA VAL A 204 9.28 -5.70 0.23
C VAL A 204 9.03 -5.81 1.74
N GLU A 205 10.09 -5.96 2.50
CA GLU A 205 10.06 -6.19 3.95
C GLU A 205 10.93 -5.13 4.61
N PHE A 206 10.38 -4.36 5.56
CA PHE A 206 11.15 -3.31 6.22
C PHE A 206 10.71 -3.06 7.65
N VAL A 207 11.61 -2.53 8.46
CA VAL A 207 11.36 -2.06 9.81
C VAL A 207 11.27 -0.54 9.76
N LYS A 208 10.20 -0.01 10.36
CA LYS A 208 10.02 1.40 10.64
C LYS A 208 10.42 1.65 12.09
N HIS A 209 11.43 2.50 12.29
CA HIS A 209 11.95 2.88 13.60
C HIS A 209 11.66 4.36 13.88
N TYR A 210 10.92 4.68 14.93
CA TYR A 210 10.70 6.08 15.30
C TYR A 210 11.96 6.66 15.97
N THR A 211 12.45 7.81 15.50
CA THR A 211 13.73 8.33 16.04
C THR A 211 13.59 8.97 17.41
N GLN A 212 12.37 9.33 17.79
CA GLN A 212 12.03 9.95 19.08
C GLN A 212 11.40 8.96 20.07
N HIS A 213 11.06 7.76 19.62
CA HIS A 213 10.37 6.74 20.40
C HIS A 213 11.06 5.40 20.17
N ALA A 214 11.28 4.59 21.22
CA ALA A 214 11.87 3.26 21.06
C ALA A 214 10.85 2.23 20.52
N TRP A 215 10.17 2.56 19.42
CA TRP A 215 9.15 1.74 18.79
C TRP A 215 9.57 1.31 17.39
N ASP A 216 9.54 0.00 17.20
CA ASP A 216 9.82 -0.64 15.93
C ASP A 216 8.57 -1.37 15.45
N TRP A 217 8.27 -1.20 14.17
CA TRP A 217 7.17 -1.88 13.51
C TRP A 217 7.71 -2.55 12.24
N GLN A 218 7.45 -3.84 12.10
CA GLN A 218 7.78 -4.58 10.90
C GLN A 218 6.67 -4.41 9.87
N TYR A 219 7.05 -4.18 8.62
CA TYR A 219 6.18 -4.05 7.45
C TYR A 219 6.55 -5.14 6.46
N ASN A 220 5.55 -5.91 6.03
CA ASN A 220 5.69 -6.97 5.05
C ASN A 220 4.66 -6.73 3.94
N GLY A 221 5.13 -6.42 2.73
CA GLY A 221 4.27 -6.09 1.61
C GLY A 221 4.75 -6.64 0.29
N ILE A 222 3.99 -6.31 -0.75
CA ILE A 222 4.27 -6.68 -2.13
C ILE A 222 4.08 -5.47 -3.04
N VAL A 223 4.95 -5.33 -4.03
CA VAL A 223 4.77 -4.35 -5.09
C VAL A 223 3.57 -4.73 -5.95
N ILE A 224 2.71 -3.76 -6.20
CA ILE A 224 1.59 -3.82 -7.14
C ILE A 224 1.66 -2.59 -8.06
N PRO A 225 0.98 -2.56 -9.21
CA PRO A 225 1.04 -1.40 -10.12
C PRO A 225 0.70 -0.04 -9.47
N PHE A 226 0.02 -0.04 -8.32
CA PHE A 226 -0.42 1.15 -7.59
C PHE A 226 0.38 1.43 -6.30
N GLY A 227 1.54 0.79 -6.12
CA GLY A 227 2.46 1.05 -5.01
C GLY A 227 2.92 -0.20 -4.27
N ILE A 228 3.18 -0.07 -2.97
CA ILE A 228 3.48 -1.18 -2.07
C ILE A 228 2.32 -1.32 -1.10
N VAL A 229 1.77 -2.52 -1.01
CA VAL A 229 0.65 -2.83 -0.12
C VAL A 229 0.99 -4.05 0.72
N GLY A 230 0.56 -4.07 1.97
CA GLY A 230 0.92 -5.15 2.87
C GLY A 230 0.32 -5.06 4.25
N ARG A 231 0.99 -5.71 5.18
CA ARG A 231 0.67 -5.75 6.61
C ARG A 231 1.81 -5.13 7.41
N TRP A 232 1.49 -4.60 8.58
CA TRP A 232 2.48 -4.28 9.59
C TRP A 232 2.17 -5.02 10.89
N SER A 233 3.21 -5.27 11.67
CA SER A 233 3.21 -6.01 12.93
C SER A 233 4.23 -5.43 13.90
N ASP A 234 4.15 -5.80 15.17
CA ASP A 234 5.32 -5.67 16.04
C ASP A 234 6.43 -6.65 15.64
N LEU A 235 7.57 -6.58 16.33
CA LEU A 235 8.72 -7.44 16.10
C LEU A 235 8.50 -8.91 16.51
N GLU A 236 7.45 -9.19 17.30
CA GLU A 236 7.03 -10.56 17.65
C GLU A 236 6.12 -11.15 16.56
N GLY A 237 5.74 -10.36 15.54
CA GLY A 237 4.84 -10.76 14.47
C GLY A 237 3.36 -10.62 14.81
N ASN A 238 3.02 -9.97 15.93
CA ASN A 238 1.62 -9.68 16.25
C ASN A 238 1.08 -8.65 15.26
N PHE A 239 0.02 -9.03 14.55
CA PHE A 239 -0.60 -8.20 13.52
C PHE A 239 -1.05 -6.85 14.07
N GLY A 240 -0.58 -5.78 13.45
CA GLY A 240 -0.95 -4.41 13.78
C GLY A 240 -1.98 -3.82 12.81
N GLY A 241 -1.90 -4.16 11.53
CA GLY A 241 -2.83 -3.68 10.51
C GLY A 241 -2.31 -3.84 9.10
N HIS A 242 -2.95 -3.15 8.16
CA HIS A 242 -2.55 -3.08 6.76
C HIS A 242 -1.85 -1.75 6.47
N PHE A 243 -1.09 -1.69 5.39
CA PHE A 243 -0.56 -0.44 4.86
C PHE A 243 -0.65 -0.41 3.34
N TRP A 244 -0.71 0.81 2.80
CA TRP A 244 -0.56 1.06 1.38
C TRP A 244 0.17 2.38 1.19
N ILE A 245 1.31 2.32 0.50
CA ILE A 245 2.13 3.48 0.12
C ILE A 245 2.31 3.53 -1.40
N TRP A 246 2.40 4.74 -1.94
CA TRP A 246 2.57 5.00 -3.36
C TRP A 246 3.56 6.16 -3.57
N LYS A 247 4.12 6.28 -4.78
CA LYS A 247 5.04 7.37 -5.09
C LYS A 247 4.30 8.70 -5.16
N LYS A 248 4.90 9.74 -4.58
CA LYS A 248 4.35 11.11 -4.54
C LYS A 248 4.16 11.70 -5.95
N ASP A 249 5.04 11.35 -6.90
CA ASP A 249 5.00 11.83 -8.28
C ASP A 249 3.87 11.23 -9.13
N TRP A 250 3.17 10.20 -8.63
CA TRP A 250 1.97 9.64 -9.27
C TRP A 250 0.69 10.41 -8.95
N CYS A 251 0.76 11.35 -8.02
CA CYS A 251 -0.38 12.15 -7.60
C CYS A 251 -0.51 13.42 -8.43
N ASP A 252 -1.69 14.03 -8.40
CA ASP A 252 -1.83 15.39 -8.92
C ASP A 252 -1.33 16.41 -7.89
N SER A 253 -0.45 17.30 -8.31
CA SER A 253 0.03 18.42 -7.50
C SER A 253 -1.07 19.45 -7.20
N GLN A 254 -2.21 19.37 -7.90
CA GLN A 254 -3.35 20.29 -7.74
C GLN A 254 -4.57 19.68 -7.02
N ALA A 255 -4.52 18.40 -6.64
CA ALA A 255 -5.63 17.73 -5.95
C ALA A 255 -5.40 17.72 -4.43
N ILE A 256 -5.88 18.76 -3.74
CA ILE A 256 -6.14 18.72 -2.29
C ILE A 256 -7.58 19.16 -2.10
#